data_AF-R7J1J9-F1
#
_entry.id   AF-R7J1J9-F1
#
_cell.length_a   1.000
_cell.length_b   1.000
_cell.length_c   1.000
_cell.angle_alpha   90.00
_cell.angle_beta   90.00
_cell.angle_gamma   90.00
#
_symmetry.space_group_name_H-M   'P 1'
#
loop_
_entity.id
_entity.type
_entity.pdbx_description
1 polymer ?
#
loop_
_entity_poly.entity_id
_entity_poly.type
_entity_poly.pdbx_seq_one_letter_code
_entity_poly.pdbx_strand_id
1 'polypeptide(L)'
;MAGLSQLGISGTLVSRSPRPGVITYADLDDVIMASHTVIVNTTPLGMYPLVDACPDIPYRLVTKNHVCFDLLYNPDVTMFMQRCAEQGATVKNGLEMLLLQAFASWEMWHRSI
;
A
#
# COMPACT_ATOMS: atom_id res chain seq x y z
N MET A 1 10.92 -2.40 -1.86
CA MET A 1 11.29 -2.25 -3.29
C MET A 1 11.76 -3.54 -3.95
N ALA A 2 12.59 -4.38 -3.31
CA ALA A 2 13.18 -5.58 -3.95
C ALA A 2 12.21 -6.43 -4.80
N GLY A 3 11.02 -6.78 -4.28
CA GLY A 3 10.03 -7.57 -5.04
C GLY A 3 9.49 -6.85 -6.28
N LEU A 4 9.19 -5.56 -6.20
CA LEU A 4 8.75 -4.76 -7.35
C LEU A 4 9.87 -4.57 -8.37
N SER A 5 11.10 -4.36 -7.90
CA SER A 5 12.27 -4.20 -8.77
C SER A 5 12.57 -5.46 -9.58
N GLN A 6 12.34 -6.66 -9.04
CA GLN A 6 12.45 -7.93 -9.78
C GLN A 6 11.42 -8.04 -10.91
N LEU A 7 10.30 -7.33 -10.80
CA LEU A 7 9.27 -7.25 -11.83
C LEU A 7 9.49 -6.08 -12.80
N GLY A 8 10.60 -5.35 -12.69
CA GLY A 8 10.87 -4.14 -13.49
C GLY A 8 10.01 -2.93 -13.11
N ILE A 9 9.35 -2.97 -11.95
CA ILE A 9 8.48 -1.89 -11.46
C ILE A 9 9.30 -0.96 -10.57
N SER A 10 9.47 0.28 -11.01
CA SER A 10 9.99 1.37 -10.18
C SER A 10 8.86 2.02 -9.38
N GLY A 11 9.20 2.68 -8.28
CA GLY A 11 8.22 3.34 -7.43
C GLY A 11 8.85 4.45 -6.63
N THR A 12 8.02 5.43 -6.28
CA THR A 12 8.38 6.58 -5.47
C THR A 12 8.08 6.26 -4.00
N LEU A 13 9.07 6.43 -3.13
CA LEU A 13 8.88 6.26 -1.69
C LEU A 13 8.30 7.54 -1.10
N VAL A 14 7.23 7.40 -0.32
CA VAL A 14 6.55 8.51 0.35
C VAL A 14 6.51 8.23 1.86
N SER A 15 6.89 9.21 2.68
CA SER A 15 6.79 9.06 4.14
C SER A 15 6.56 10.40 4.86
N ARG A 16 6.22 10.39 6.16
CA ARG A 16 5.99 11.61 6.94
C ARG A 16 7.19 12.57 7.02
N SER A 17 8.41 12.06 6.83
CA SER A 17 9.63 12.83 7.03
C SER A 17 10.55 12.72 5.83
N PRO A 18 11.14 13.83 5.36
CA PRO A 18 12.00 13.84 4.19
C PRO A 18 13.29 13.06 4.47
N ARG A 19 13.72 12.25 3.49
CA ARG A 19 14.97 11.49 3.50
C ARG A 19 15.52 11.39 2.07
N PRO A 20 16.82 11.12 1.87
CA PRO A 20 17.35 10.91 0.52
C PRO A 20 16.56 9.85 -0.25
N GLY A 21 15.99 10.23 -1.40
CA GLY A 21 15.16 9.36 -2.24
C GLY A 21 13.73 9.10 -1.74
N VAL A 22 13.25 9.86 -0.76
CA VAL A 22 11.90 9.74 -0.18
C VAL A 22 11.24 11.11 -0.15
N ILE A 23 10.10 11.25 -0.82
CA ILE A 23 9.26 12.46 -0.75
C ILE A 23 8.30 12.38 0.43
N THR A 24 7.68 13.50 0.77
CA THR A 24 6.68 13.58 1.83
C THR A 24 5.26 13.57 1.30
N TYR A 25 4.30 13.38 2.19
CA TYR A 25 2.88 13.50 1.83
C TYR A 25 2.52 14.89 1.28
N ALA A 26 3.18 15.95 1.77
CA ALA A 26 2.96 17.31 1.30
C ALA A 26 3.48 17.56 -0.12
N ASP A 27 4.39 16.71 -0.61
CA ASP A 27 4.94 16.79 -1.96
C ASP A 27 4.03 16.12 -3.00
N LEU A 28 2.95 15.44 -2.60
CA LEU A 28 2.03 14.77 -3.51
C LEU A 28 1.10 15.76 -4.20
N ASP A 29 1.41 16.05 -5.46
CA ASP A 29 0.60 16.88 -6.36
C ASP A 29 -0.21 16.05 -7.38
N ASP A 30 -0.96 16.73 -8.24
CA ASP A 30 -1.75 16.11 -9.30
C ASP A 30 -0.91 15.38 -10.34
N VAL A 31 0.30 15.85 -10.64
CA VAL A 31 1.21 15.23 -11.62
C VAL A 31 1.75 13.90 -11.08
N ILE A 32 2.20 13.87 -9.83
CA ILE A 32 2.69 12.65 -9.18
C ILE A 32 1.57 11.64 -9.04
N MET A 33 0.40 12.07 -8.54
CA MET A 33 -0.74 11.16 -8.36
C MET A 33 -1.20 10.58 -9.70
N ALA A 34 -1.35 11.40 -10.75
CA ALA A 34 -1.79 10.93 -12.06
C ALA A 34 -0.79 9.98 -12.74
N SER A 35 0.51 10.15 -12.50
CA SER A 35 1.57 9.28 -13.05
C SER A 35 1.74 7.95 -12.30
N HIS A 36 1.14 7.80 -11.11
CA HIS A 36 1.25 6.61 -10.27
C HIS A 36 -0.11 5.93 -10.07
N THR A 37 -0.42 4.97 -10.94
CA THR A 37 -1.71 4.24 -10.89
C THR A 37 -1.75 3.14 -9.82
N VAL A 38 -0.64 2.86 -9.12
CA VAL A 38 -0.59 1.89 -8.02
C VAL A 38 -0.08 2.59 -6.77
N ILE A 39 -0.91 2.60 -5.73
CA ILE A 39 -0.60 3.20 -4.43
C ILE A 39 -0.56 2.08 -3.39
N VAL A 40 0.55 1.93 -2.68
CA VAL A 40 0.74 0.86 -1.69
C VAL A 40 0.94 1.45 -0.30
N ASN A 41 0.01 1.18 0.63
CA ASN A 41 0.20 1.51 2.04
C ASN A 41 1.03 0.41 2.72
N THR A 42 2.26 0.74 3.11
CA THR A 42 3.14 -0.15 3.88
C THR A 42 3.34 0.35 5.32
N THR A 43 2.47 1.24 5.81
CA THR A 43 2.53 1.80 7.16
C THR A 43 1.56 1.06 8.09
N PRO A 44 1.75 1.13 9.41
CA PRO A 44 0.82 0.52 10.36
C PRO A 44 -0.49 1.31 10.58
N LEU A 45 -0.71 2.42 9.86
CA LEU A 45 -1.90 3.26 10.03
C LEU A 45 -3.15 2.52 9.54
N GLY A 46 -4.19 2.47 10.37
CA GLY A 46 -5.43 1.75 10.08
C GLY A 46 -5.59 0.46 10.89
N MET A 47 -4.59 0.09 11.68
CA MET A 47 -4.70 -1.02 12.65
C MET A 47 -5.19 -0.54 14.02
N TYR A 48 -5.72 -1.48 14.82
CA TYR A 48 -6.01 -1.26 16.23
C TYR A 48 -4.78 -0.70 16.99
N PRO A 49 -4.95 0.30 17.88
CA PRO A 49 -6.20 0.95 18.28
C PRO A 49 -6.63 2.12 17.37
N LEU A 50 -5.80 2.52 16.40
CA LEU A 50 -5.99 3.70 15.55
C LEU A 50 -6.61 3.32 14.20
N VAL A 51 -7.78 2.67 14.23
CA VAL A 51 -8.47 2.15 13.03
C VAL A 51 -8.89 3.24 12.05
N ASP A 52 -9.14 4.46 12.54
CA ASP A 52 -9.50 5.62 11.73
C ASP A 52 -8.29 6.37 11.16
N ALA A 53 -7.07 5.96 11.51
CA ALA A 53 -5.87 6.56 10.96
C ALA A 53 -5.58 5.99 9.55
N CYS A 54 -5.12 6.84 8.66
CA CYS A 54 -4.69 6.45 7.32
C CYS A 54 -3.53 7.35 6.85
N PRO A 55 -2.76 6.94 5.83
CA PRO A 55 -1.78 7.82 5.20
C PRO A 55 -2.43 9.12 4.72
N ASP A 56 -1.73 10.23 4.91
CA ASP A 56 -2.23 11.57 4.57
C ASP A 56 -1.98 11.90 3.09
N ILE A 57 -2.55 11.11 2.19
CA ILE A 57 -2.44 11.34 0.74
C ILE A 57 -3.61 12.22 0.26
N PRO A 58 -3.48 12.93 -0.87
CA PRO A 58 -4.57 13.74 -1.42
C PRO A 58 -5.63 12.84 -2.06
N TYR A 59 -6.49 12.21 -1.24
CA TYR A 59 -7.52 11.25 -1.68
C TYR A 59 -8.40 11.79 -2.82
N ARG A 60 -8.67 13.10 -2.86
CA ARG A 60 -9.40 13.75 -3.97
C ARG A 60 -8.77 13.58 -5.36
N LEU A 61 -7.50 13.18 -5.43
CA LEU A 61 -6.75 12.92 -6.66
C LEU A 61 -6.73 11.43 -7.02
N VAL A 62 -7.20 10.56 -6.13
CA VAL A 62 -7.45 9.15 -6.43
C VAL A 62 -8.64 9.06 -7.38
N THR A 63 -8.59 8.09 -8.29
CA THR A 63 -9.59 7.89 -9.35
C THR A 63 -9.76 6.40 -9.62
N LYS A 64 -10.76 6.04 -10.42
CA LYS A 64 -10.98 4.67 -10.91
C LYS A 64 -9.80 4.01 -11.64
N ASN A 65 -8.82 4.78 -12.08
CA ASN A 65 -7.61 4.25 -12.73
C ASN A 65 -6.56 3.79 -11.70
N HIS A 66 -6.77 4.05 -10.42
CA HIS A 66 -5.86 3.67 -9.36
C HIS A 66 -6.20 2.28 -8.80
N VAL A 67 -5.14 1.56 -8.43
CA VAL A 67 -5.18 0.40 -7.55
C VAL A 67 -4.53 0.79 -6.23
N CYS A 68 -5.29 0.69 -5.14
CA CYS A 68 -4.83 1.00 -3.80
C CYS A 68 -4.68 -0.30 -2.98
N PHE A 69 -3.44 -0.67 -2.69
CA PHE A 69 -3.11 -1.90 -1.98
C PHE A 69 -2.68 -1.57 -0.55
N ASP A 70 -3.39 -2.12 0.43
CA ASP A 70 -3.02 -2.02 1.85
C ASP A 70 -2.40 -3.33 2.30
N LEU A 71 -1.23 -3.28 2.93
CA LEU A 71 -0.58 -4.49 3.46
C LEU A 71 -1.24 -4.98 4.75
N LEU A 72 -2.08 -4.14 5.36
CA LEU A 72 -2.90 -4.52 6.50
C LEU A 72 -4.01 -5.49 6.10
N TYR A 73 -4.33 -6.42 6.98
CA TYR A 73 -5.39 -7.42 6.81
C TYR A 73 -6.37 -7.46 8.00
N ASN A 74 -6.12 -6.67 9.04
CA ASN A 74 -7.01 -6.51 10.18
C ASN A 74 -7.03 -5.02 10.57
N PRO A 75 -8.14 -4.30 10.38
CA PRO A 75 -9.45 -4.78 9.89
C PRO A 75 -9.45 -5.21 8.41
N ASP A 76 -10.49 -5.94 7.98
CA ASP A 76 -10.64 -6.40 6.59
C ASP A 76 -10.65 -5.25 5.57
N VAL A 77 -11.20 -4.10 5.98
CA VAL A 77 -11.24 -2.86 5.20
C VAL A 77 -10.76 -1.71 6.08
N THR A 78 -9.61 -1.14 5.77
CA THR A 78 -9.02 0.00 6.50
C THR A 78 -9.61 1.34 6.05
N MET A 79 -9.42 2.40 6.83
CA MET A 79 -9.81 3.76 6.45
C MET A 79 -9.15 4.22 5.14
N PHE A 80 -7.91 3.80 4.87
CA PHE A 80 -7.23 4.04 3.58
C PHE A 80 -8.01 3.41 2.42
N MET A 81 -8.38 2.13 2.55
CA MET A 81 -9.15 1.43 1.52
C MET A 81 -10.54 2.06 1.32
N GLN A 82 -11.24 2.42 2.40
CA GLN A 82 -12.55 3.07 2.32
C GLN A 82 -12.48 4.36 1.51
N ARG A 83 -11.56 5.28 1.87
CA ARG A 83 -11.41 6.57 1.18
C ARG A 83 -11.00 6.42 -0.28
N CYS A 84 -10.17 5.43 -0.61
CA CYS A 84 -9.80 5.17 -2.00
C CYS A 84 -10.97 4.58 -2.80
N ALA A 85 -11.73 3.66 -2.22
CA ALA A 85 -12.91 3.06 -2.84
C ALA A 85 -14.02 4.09 -3.09
N GLU A 86 -14.20 5.06 -2.19
CA GLU A 86 -15.12 6.20 -2.38
C GLU A 86 -14.81 7.03 -3.64
N GLN A 87 -13.55 7.05 -4.08
CA GLN A 87 -13.12 7.70 -5.33
C GLN A 87 -13.18 6.77 -6.56
N GLY A 88 -13.70 5.56 -6.37
CA GLY A 88 -13.86 4.55 -7.41
C GLY A 88 -12.61 3.70 -7.69
N ALA A 89 -11.54 3.82 -6.89
CA ALA A 89 -10.34 3.01 -7.06
C ALA A 89 -10.60 1.53 -6.75
N THR A 90 -9.82 0.66 -7.39
CA THR A 90 -9.78 -0.75 -7.00
C THR A 90 -8.95 -0.87 -5.72
N VAL A 91 -9.48 -1.54 -4.70
CA VAL A 91 -8.79 -1.70 -3.41
C VAL A 91 -8.55 -3.16 -3.07
N LYS A 92 -7.44 -3.47 -2.39
CA LYS A 92 -7.10 -4.82 -1.94
C LYS A 92 -6.29 -4.76 -0.64
N ASN A 93 -6.58 -5.68 0.28
CA ASN A 93 -5.89 -5.80 1.56
C ASN A 93 -4.76 -6.84 1.53
N GLY A 94 -4.03 -6.98 2.64
CA GLY A 94 -2.84 -7.83 2.74
C GLY A 94 -3.11 -9.30 3.05
N LEU A 95 -4.36 -9.74 3.16
CA LEU A 95 -4.68 -11.10 3.65
C LEU A 95 -4.11 -12.18 2.72
N GLU A 96 -4.30 -12.03 1.41
CA GLU A 96 -3.75 -12.98 0.43
C GLU A 96 -2.23 -13.02 0.47
N MET A 97 -1.58 -11.85 0.62
CA MET A 97 -0.13 -11.77 0.77
C MET A 97 0.34 -12.57 2.00
N LEU A 98 -0.35 -12.42 3.15
CA LEU A 98 -0.04 -13.16 4.38
C LEU A 98 -0.16 -14.68 4.17
N LEU A 99 -1.24 -15.13 3.53
CA LEU A 99 -1.45 -16.56 3.25
C LEU A 99 -0.37 -17.13 2.33
N LEU A 100 -0.04 -16.41 1.25
CA LEU A 100 1.02 -16.83 0.32
C LEU A 100 2.39 -16.88 1.00
N GLN A 101 2.69 -15.92 1.87
CA GLN A 101 3.91 -15.94 2.68
C GLN A 101 3.96 -17.14 3.64
N ALA A 102 2.83 -17.50 4.25
CA ALA A 102 2.73 -18.67 5.12
C ALA A 102 2.95 -19.98 4.35
N PHE A 103 2.34 -20.14 3.17
CA PHE A 103 2.56 -21.33 2.33
C PHE A 103 4.01 -21.42 1.84
N ALA A 104 4.60 -20.31 1.39
CA ALA A 104 6.00 -20.29 0.97
C ALA A 104 6.95 -20.68 2.12
N SER A 105 6.69 -20.17 3.33
CA SER A 105 7.48 -20.51 4.52
C SER A 105 7.33 -21.98 4.89
N TRP A 106 6.11 -22.52 4.82
CA TRP A 106 5.82 -23.93 5.05
C TRP A 106 6.59 -24.83 4.08
N GLU A 107 6.56 -24.54 2.78
CA GLU A 107 7.33 -25.29 1.78
C GLU A 107 8.84 -25.27 2.08
N MET A 108 9.38 -24.11 2.46
CA MET A 108 10.80 -23.98 2.77
C MET A 108 11.20 -24.84 3.97
N TRP A 109 10.39 -24.86 5.04
CA TRP A 109 10.65 -25.69 6.21
C TRP A 109 10.56 -27.19 5.91
N HIS A 110 9.66 -27.60 5.00
CA HIS A 110 9.47 -29.02 4.66
C HIS A 110 10.45 -29.54 3.60
N ARG A 111 11.11 -28.67 2.82
CA ARG A 111 12.16 -29.09 1.87
C ARG A 111 13.49 -29.49 2.54
N SER A 112 13.64 -29.25 3.84
CA SER A 112 14.85 -29.58 4.61
C SER A 112 14.72 -30.91 5.39
N ILE A 113 13.73 -31.74 5.05
CA ILE A 113 13.51 -33.09 5.60
C ILE A 113 13.73 -34.12 4.50
#